data_AF-A0A6A5EJL1-F1
#
_entry.id   AF-A0A6A5EJL1-F1
#
_cell.length_a   1.000
_cell.length_b   1.000
_cell.length_c   1.000
_cell.angle_alpha   90.00
_cell.angle_beta   90.00
_cell.angle_gamma   90.00
#
_symmetry.space_group_name_H-M   'P 1'
#
loop_
_entity.id
_entity.type
_entity.pdbx_description
1 polymer ?
#
loop_
_entity_poly.entity_id
_entity_poly.type
_entity_poly.pdbx_seq_one_letter_code
_entity_poly.pdbx_strand_id
1 'polypeptide(L)'
;MPELHHFLLERWALYHNLEYDSSEEKNPRLILYNEKDEVVKTVPVKKMKADEISSLLDSLGFYKRSQKGEEVPEEFQHFPLRTPRDEL
;
A
#
# COMPACT_ATOMS: atom_id res chain seq x y z
N MET A 1 -12.50 -11.29 9.14
CA MET A 1 -12.72 -9.86 8.78
C MET A 1 -12.97 -9.82 7.28
N PRO A 2 -14.23 -9.80 6.84
CA PRO A 2 -14.56 -9.95 5.42
C PRO A 2 -14.01 -8.80 4.57
N GLU A 3 -14.09 -7.55 5.03
CA GLU A 3 -13.62 -6.37 4.29
C GLU A 3 -12.11 -6.39 4.00
N LEU A 4 -11.29 -6.66 5.02
CA LEU A 4 -9.84 -6.76 4.83
C LEU A 4 -9.48 -7.91 3.90
N HIS A 5 -10.14 -9.06 4.05
CA HIS A 5 -9.88 -10.21 3.20
C HIS A 5 -10.28 -9.93 1.74
N HIS A 6 -11.39 -9.24 1.52
CA HIS A 6 -11.82 -8.78 0.21
C HIS A 6 -10.79 -7.81 -0.42
N PHE A 7 -10.26 -6.87 0.36
CA PHE A 7 -9.14 -6.03 -0.10
C PHE A 7 -7.91 -6.86 -0.50
N LEU A 8 -7.52 -7.83 0.32
CA LEU A 8 -6.35 -8.67 0.06
C LEU A 8 -6.50 -9.57 -1.18
N LEU A 9 -7.70 -10.10 -1.42
CA LEU A 9 -7.96 -10.96 -2.57
C LEU A 9 -8.08 -10.15 -3.87
N GLU A 10 -8.76 -9.00 -3.84
CA GLU A 10 -9.13 -8.29 -5.07
C GLU A 10 -8.24 -7.08 -5.38
N ARG A 11 -7.69 -6.41 -4.36
CA ARG A 11 -7.05 -5.10 -4.53
C ARG A 11 -5.57 -5.09 -4.19
N TRP A 12 -5.12 -5.88 -3.21
CA TRP A 12 -3.72 -5.91 -2.77
C TRP A 12 -2.75 -6.14 -3.92
N ALA A 13 -3.03 -7.12 -4.79
CA ALA A 13 -2.17 -7.46 -5.92
C ALA A 13 -2.08 -6.35 -7.01
N LEU A 14 -2.91 -5.31 -6.93
CA LEU A 14 -2.89 -4.16 -7.83
C LEU A 14 -1.99 -3.03 -7.31
N TYR A 15 -1.73 -2.96 -6.00
CA TYR A 15 -0.90 -1.90 -5.43
C TYR A 15 0.58 -2.24 -5.60
N HIS A 16 1.34 -1.29 -6.13
CA HIS A 16 2.80 -1.39 -6.16
C HIS A 16 3.37 -1.10 -4.77
N ASN A 17 4.45 -1.79 -4.38
CA ASN A 17 5.14 -1.61 -3.09
C ASN A 17 4.26 -1.87 -1.86
N LEU A 18 3.24 -2.72 -1.99
CA LEU A 18 2.39 -3.15 -0.89
C LEU A 18 2.61 -4.65 -0.61
N GLU A 19 3.13 -4.97 0.56
CA GLU A 19 3.32 -6.36 0.99
C GLU A 19 2.26 -6.75 2.04
N TYR A 20 1.78 -7.99 1.95
CA TYR A 20 0.92 -8.58 2.96
C TYR A 20 1.73 -9.60 3.76
N ASP A 21 1.91 -9.31 5.04
CA ASP A 21 2.47 -10.26 5.99
C ASP A 21 1.33 -10.96 6.74
N SER A 22 1.30 -12.30 6.65
CA SER A 22 0.30 -13.15 7.29
C SER A 22 0.70 -13.55 8.72
N SER A 23 1.30 -12.64 9.48
CA SER A 23 1.53 -12.85 10.90
C SER A 23 0.22 -13.23 11.61
N GLU A 24 0.28 -14.14 12.59
CA GLU A 24 -0.86 -14.57 13.43
C GLU A 24 -1.38 -13.45 14.37
N GLU A 25 -1.18 -12.20 13.96
CA GLU A 25 -1.49 -11.02 14.74
C GLU A 25 -3.00 -10.76 14.70
N LYS A 26 -3.63 -10.76 15.88
CA LYS A 26 -5.07 -10.51 16.04
C LYS A 26 -5.51 -9.10 15.62
N ASN A 27 -4.57 -8.22 15.26
CA ASN A 27 -4.80 -6.81 14.97
C ASN A 27 -4.10 -6.41 13.66
N PRO A 28 -4.79 -6.49 12.52
CA PRO A 28 -4.21 -6.07 11.26
C PRO A 28 -3.96 -4.56 11.26
N ARG A 29 -2.79 -4.20 10.75
CA ARG A 29 -2.27 -2.83 10.69
C ARG A 29 -1.50 -2.64 9.40
N LEU A 30 -1.59 -1.44 8.86
CA LEU A 30 -0.82 -0.99 7.72
C LEU A 30 0.42 -0.27 8.27
N ILE A 31 1.59 -0.81 7.95
CA ILE A 31 2.87 -0.28 8.40
C ILE A 31 3.55 0.33 7.18
N LEU A 32 3.89 1.60 7.28
CA LEU A 32 4.57 2.36 6.24
C LEU A 32 6.03 2.47 6.63
N TYR A 33 6.90 2.08 5.71
CA TYR A 33 8.34 2.16 5.85
C TYR A 33 8.88 3.31 4.98
N ASN A 34 9.96 3.95 5.42
CA ASN A 34 10.73 4.86 4.56
C ASN A 34 11.72 4.09 3.69
N GLU A 35 12.50 4.82 2.89
CA GLU A 35 13.60 4.30 2.06
C GLU A 35 14.72 3.59 2.86
N LYS A 36 14.76 3.76 4.18
CA LYS A 36 15.73 3.14 5.10
C LYS A 36 15.14 1.95 5.87
N ASP A 37 13.98 1.44 5.44
CA ASP A 37 13.22 0.39 6.12
C ASP A 37 12.79 0.74 7.57
N GLU A 38 12.72 2.03 7.90
CA GLU A 38 12.22 2.49 9.21
C GLU A 38 10.72 2.74 9.16
N VAL A 39 10.01 2.30 10.21
CA VAL A 39 8.57 2.52 10.34
C VAL A 39 8.27 3.99 10.52
N VAL A 40 7.70 4.63 9.50
CA VAL A 40 7.27 6.04 9.58
C VAL A 40 5.88 6.19 10.18
N LYS A 41 4.98 5.22 9.91
CA LYS A 41 3.58 5.32 10.34
C LYS A 41 2.92 3.95 10.38
N THR A 42 2.15 3.73 11.43
CA THR A 42 1.35 2.52 11.62
C THR A 42 -0.11 2.88 11.78
N VAL A 43 -0.98 2.35 10.92
CA VAL A 43 -2.42 2.63 10.91
C VAL A 43 -3.19 1.33 11.18
N PRO A 44 -4.03 1.27 12.23
CA PRO A 44 -4.83 0.08 12.51
C PRO A 44 -5.99 -0.03 11.50
N VAL A 45 -5.96 -1.07 10.65
CA VAL A 45 -6.98 -1.29 9.60
C VAL A 45 -8.10 -2.23 10.04
N LYS A 46 -8.03 -2.75 11.28
CA LYS A 46 -9.00 -3.72 11.86
C LYS A 46 -10.47 -3.33 11.71
N LYS A 47 -10.80 -2.04 11.80
CA LYS A 47 -12.16 -1.50 11.68
C LYS A 47 -12.40 -0.76 10.35
N MET A 48 -11.39 -0.68 9.49
CA MET A 48 -11.48 0.01 8.20
C MET A 48 -12.11 -0.92 7.15
N LYS A 49 -12.81 -0.33 6.18
CA LYS A 49 -13.35 -1.03 5.01
C LYS A 49 -12.28 -1.16 3.92
N ALA A 50 -12.51 -2.02 2.94
CA ALA A 50 -11.62 -2.16 1.79
C ALA A 50 -11.42 -0.82 1.05
N ASP A 51 -12.49 -0.04 0.89
CA ASP A 51 -12.44 1.29 0.26
C ASP A 51 -11.66 2.31 1.08
N GLU A 52 -11.80 2.31 2.41
CA GLU A 52 -11.04 3.19 3.30
C GLU A 52 -9.53 2.93 3.22
N ILE A 53 -9.14 1.64 3.15
CA ILE A 53 -7.74 1.25 2.95
C ILE A 53 -7.25 1.71 1.58
N SER A 54 -8.06 1.51 0.53
CA SER A 54 -7.75 1.98 -0.82
C SER A 54 -7.57 3.49 -0.89
N SER A 55 -8.46 4.28 -0.29
CA SER A 55 -8.35 5.74 -0.25
C SER A 55 -7.18 6.22 0.58
N LEU A 56 -6.82 5.52 1.66
CA LEU A 56 -5.62 5.82 2.44
C LEU A 56 -4.36 5.63 1.59
N LEU A 57 -4.25 4.51 0.89
CA LEU A 57 -3.12 4.21 0.00
C LEU A 57 -3.01 5.23 -1.13
N ASP A 58 -4.14 5.58 -1.76
CA ASP A 58 -4.20 6.61 -2.81
C ASP A 58 -3.74 7.98 -2.30
N SER A 59 -4.21 8.40 -1.12
CA SER A 59 -3.77 9.63 -0.47
C SER A 59 -2.30 9.64 -0.06
N LEU A 60 -1.70 8.47 0.16
CA LEU A 60 -0.27 8.31 0.44
C LEU A 60 0.58 8.30 -0.84
N GLY A 61 -0.06 8.30 -2.01
CA GLY A 61 0.61 8.23 -3.30
C GLY A 61 0.98 6.81 -3.74
N PHE A 62 0.38 5.77 -3.17
CA PHE A 62 0.60 4.42 -3.68
C PHE A 62 -0.06 4.26 -5.04
N TYR A 63 0.74 3.86 -6.03
CA TYR A 63 0.22 3.60 -7.36
C TYR A 63 -0.60 2.29 -7.37
N LYS A 64 -1.84 2.41 -7.84
CA LYS A 64 -2.73 1.26 -8.09
C LYS A 64 -2.72 0.97 -9.60
N ARG A 65 -2.27 -0.23 -9.96
CA ARG A 65 -2.32 -0.75 -11.33
C ARG A 65 -3.77 -1.04 -11.73
N SER A 66 -4.07 -0.93 -13.02
CA SER A 66 -5.39 -1.32 -13.54
C SER A 66 -5.56 -2.85 -13.53
N GLN A 67 -4.47 -3.57 -13.77
CA GLN A 67 -4.43 -5.04 -13.78
C GLN A 67 -3.13 -5.59 -13.17
N LYS A 68 -3.21 -6.79 -12.60
CA LYS A 68 -2.03 -7.48 -12.06
C LYS A 68 -1.06 -7.80 -13.20
N GLY A 69 0.21 -7.40 -13.05
CA GLY A 69 1.24 -7.63 -14.06
C GLY A 69 1.36 -6.52 -15.12
N GLU A 70 0.54 -5.46 -15.03
CA GLU A 70 0.78 -4.24 -15.81
C GLU A 70 2.13 -3.62 -15.43
N GLU A 71 2.87 -3.15 -16.43
CA GLU A 71 4.09 -2.36 -16.20
C GLU A 71 3.72 -1.06 -15.49
N VAL A 72 4.42 -0.78 -14.40
CA VAL A 72 4.29 0.51 -13.71
C VAL A 72 5.05 1.53 -14.55
N PRO A 73 4.40 2.63 -14.98
CA PRO A 73 5.10 3.69 -15.69
C PRO A 73 6.31 4.17 -14.90
N GLU A 74 7.40 4.55 -15.56
CA GLU A 74 8.65 4.99 -14.90
C GLU A 74 8.41 6.06 -13.83
N GLU A 75 7.46 6.97 -14.07
CA GLU A 75 7.05 8.01 -13.12
C GLU A 75 6.56 7.45 -11.78
N PHE A 76 5.95 6.26 -11.77
CA PHE A 76 5.37 5.63 -10.59
C PHE A 76 6.20 4.46 -10.04
N GLN A 77 7.32 4.09 -10.69
CA GLN A 77 8.17 2.98 -10.23
C GLN A 77 8.78 3.23 -8.86
N HIS A 78 9.06 4.49 -8.55
CA HIS A 78 9.62 4.87 -7.25
C HIS A 78 8.54 5.21 -6.22
N PHE A 79 7.29 5.44 -6.64
CA PHE A 79 6.22 5.79 -5.72
C PHE A 79 5.94 4.67 -4.70
N PRO A 80 5.61 5.01 -3.44
CA PRO A 80 5.37 6.37 -2.93
C PRO A 80 6.64 7.16 -2.58
N LEU A 81 7.83 6.56 -2.67
CA LEU A 81 9.10 7.24 -2.42
C LEU A 81 9.38 8.19 -3.60
N ARG A 82 9.23 9.49 -3.38
CA ARG A 82 9.66 10.47 -4.38
C ARG A 82 11.19 10.38 -4.48
N THR A 83 11.71 10.05 -5.65
CA THR A 83 13.14 10.17 -5.89
C THR A 83 13.54 11.65 -5.72
N PRO A 84 14.70 11.95 -5.12
CA PRO A 84 15.18 13.34 -4.97
C PRO A 84 15.52 14.04 -6.30
N ARG A 85 15.06 13.51 -7.45
CA ARG A 85 15.31 14.09 -8.77
C ARG A 85 14.36 15.24 -9.12
N ASP A 86 13.44 15.58 -8.23
CA ASP A 86 12.52 16.73 -8.37
C ASP A 86 13.09 18.03 -7.77
N GLU A 87 14.33 18.02 -7.28
CA GLU A 87 15.07 19.24 -6.95
C GLU A 87 15.99 19.60 -8.14
N LEU A 88 15.37 20.17 -9.19
CA LEU A 88 16.05 20.87 -10.29
C LEU A 88 16.56 22.25 -9.85
#